data_AF-A0A847MDN5-F1
#
_entry.id   AF-A0A847MDN5-F1
#
_cell.length_a   1.000
_cell.length_b   1.000
_cell.length_c   1.000
_cell.angle_alpha   90.00
_cell.angle_beta   90.00
_cell.angle_gamma   90.00
#
_symmetry.space_group_name_H-M   'P 1'
#
loop_
_entity.id
_entity.type
_entity.pdbx_description
1 polymer ?
#
loop_
_entity_poly.entity_id
_entity_poly.type
_entity_poly.pdbx_seq_one_letter_code
_entity_poly.pdbx_strand_id
1 'polypeptide(L)'
;MWNKYKRILMITAIIAYAVLIPFISNYIGIPEKGILGTFLIFLFTMMWGLRGGIIGAVYSIINLGYYIANSPHQIDNSFLVLGTVLYLFIGIALGRLLDVVRSQKANLSNLLESLEQKETNYHQLFDTIVDCLFVFDINDI
;
A
#
# COMPACT_ATOMS: atom_id res chain seq x y z
N MET A 1 -2.76 11.89 16.53
CA MET A 1 -1.47 12.49 16.11
C MET A 1 -0.39 11.47 15.71
N TRP A 2 -0.22 10.36 16.43
CA TRP A 2 0.79 9.30 16.18
C TRP A 2 0.87 8.82 14.72
N ASN A 3 -0.28 8.68 14.04
CA ASN A 3 -0.34 8.20 12.65
C ASN A 3 0.24 9.20 11.62
N LYS A 4 0.22 10.51 11.93
CA LYS A 4 0.71 11.57 11.02
C LYS A 4 2.25 11.61 11.01
N TYR A 5 2.87 11.50 12.19
CA TYR A 5 4.33 11.45 12.33
C TYR A 5 4.93 10.17 11.73
N LYS A 6 4.31 9.00 11.97
CA LYS A 6 4.73 7.74 11.32
C LYS A 6 4.73 7.85 9.79
N ARG A 7 3.68 8.49 9.24
CA ARG A 7 3.56 8.70 7.79
C ARG A 7 4.64 9.64 7.25
N ILE A 8 4.95 10.73 7.96
CA ILE A 8 6.03 11.67 7.57
C ILE A 8 7.39 10.96 7.62
N LEU A 9 7.65 10.20 8.68
CA LEU A 9 8.92 9.48 8.88
C LEU A 9 9.12 8.39 7.81
N MET A 10 8.04 7.73 7.40
CA MET A 10 8.06 6.77 6.30
C MET A 10 8.33 7.44 4.94
N ILE A 11 7.71 8.60 4.69
CA ILE A 11 7.97 9.40 3.47
C ILE A 11 9.44 9.84 3.41
N THR A 12 9.98 10.38 4.51
CA THR A 12 11.38 10.82 4.55
C THR A 12 12.36 9.66 4.40
N ALA A 13 12.07 8.49 4.97
CA ALA A 13 12.88 7.29 4.79
C ALA A 13 12.92 6.82 3.33
N ILE A 14 11.77 6.84 2.63
CA ILE A 14 11.68 6.44 1.22
C ILE A 14 12.41 7.43 0.32
N ILE A 15 12.30 8.74 0.58
CA ILE A 15 13.04 9.76 -0.17
C ILE A 15 14.55 9.61 0.07
N ALA A 16 14.98 9.42 1.32
CA ALA A 16 16.39 9.19 1.64
C ALA A 16 16.93 7.95 0.93
N TYR A 17 16.15 6.86 0.90
CA TYR A 17 16.50 5.64 0.18
C TYR A 17 16.60 5.86 -1.33
N ALA A 18 15.65 6.58 -1.94
CA ALA A 18 15.68 6.94 -3.36
C ALA A 18 16.96 7.72 -3.73
N VAL A 19 17.37 8.67 -2.88
CA VAL A 19 18.58 9.49 -3.09
C VAL A 19 19.86 8.67 -2.88
N LEU A 20 19.87 7.71 -1.96
CA LEU A 20 21.06 6.88 -1.66
C LEU A 20 21.33 5.80 -2.71
N ILE A 21 20.29 5.28 -3.38
CA ILE A 21 20.41 4.24 -4.42
C ILE A 21 21.49 4.55 -5.46
N PRO A 22 21.55 5.72 -6.12
CA PRO A 22 22.56 6.00 -7.13
C PRO A 22 24.00 6.00 -6.57
N PHE A 23 24.19 6.37 -5.30
CA PHE A 23 25.51 6.34 -4.64
C PHE A 23 25.96 4.92 -4.29
N ILE A 24 25.05 4.11 -3.75
CA ILE A 24 25.33 2.72 -3.34
C ILE A 24 25.49 1.82 -4.57
N SER A 25 24.76 2.10 -5.65
CA SER A 25 24.83 1.39 -6.93
C SER A 25 26.26 1.32 -7.50
N ASN A 26 27.13 2.30 -7.22
CA ASN A 26 28.50 2.29 -7.72
C ASN A 26 29.40 1.20 -7.10
N TYR A 27 29.00 0.60 -5.98
CA TYR A 27 29.80 -0.36 -5.22
C TYR A 27 29.27 -1.80 -5.29
N ILE A 28 28.22 -2.03 -6.07
CA ILE A 28 27.42 -3.26 -6.05
C ILE A 28 27.36 -3.87 -7.47
N GLY A 29 27.21 -5.18 -7.57
CA GLY A 29 27.09 -5.91 -8.83
C GLY A 29 25.76 -5.67 -9.56
N ILE A 30 25.73 -6.01 -10.85
CA ILE A 30 24.57 -5.83 -11.74
C ILE A 30 23.24 -6.41 -11.18
N PRO A 31 23.17 -7.67 -10.67
CA PRO A 31 21.90 -8.25 -10.23
C PRO A 31 21.33 -7.56 -8.99
N GLU A 32 22.20 -7.16 -8.07
CA GLU A 32 21.85 -6.53 -6.80
C GLU A 32 21.25 -5.13 -7.01
N LYS A 33 21.68 -4.41 -8.05
CA LYS A 33 21.06 -3.13 -8.46
C LYS A 33 19.61 -3.30 -8.91
N GLY A 34 19.31 -4.39 -9.60
CA GLY A 34 17.94 -4.71 -10.02
C GLY A 34 17.03 -4.92 -8.81
N ILE A 35 17.54 -5.62 -7.80
CA ILE A 35 16.84 -5.85 -6.53
C ILE A 35 16.53 -4.52 -5.84
N LEU A 36 17.50 -3.60 -5.76
CA LEU A 36 17.28 -2.27 -5.16
C LEU A 36 16.14 -1.50 -5.86
N GLY A 37 16.06 -1.58 -7.19
CA GLY A 37 14.97 -0.98 -7.98
C GLY A 37 13.62 -1.61 -7.64
N THR A 38 13.51 -2.94 -7.62
CA THR A 38 12.27 -3.62 -7.23
C THR A 38 11.85 -3.29 -5.78
N PHE A 39 12.82 -3.14 -4.88
CA PHE A 39 12.56 -2.79 -3.49
C PHE A 39 12.00 -1.37 -3.36
N LEU A 40 12.50 -0.42 -4.16
CA LEU A 40 11.96 0.92 -4.24
C LEU A 40 10.50 0.92 -4.72
N ILE A 41 10.20 0.15 -5.77
CA ILE A 41 8.82 -0.02 -6.26
C ILE A 41 7.93 -0.52 -5.13
N PHE A 42 8.36 -1.55 -4.40
CA PHE A 42 7.61 -2.10 -3.28
C PHE A 42 7.32 -1.04 -2.20
N LEU A 43 8.32 -0.27 -1.77
CA LEU A 43 8.16 0.76 -0.74
C LEU A 43 7.17 1.86 -1.15
N PHE A 44 7.28 2.37 -2.38
CA PHE A 44 6.34 3.37 -2.89
C PHE A 44 4.92 2.81 -3.01
N THR A 45 4.80 1.57 -3.49
CA THR A 45 3.51 0.87 -3.61
C THR A 45 2.85 0.67 -2.26
N MET A 46 3.61 0.26 -1.24
CA MET A 46 3.11 0.08 0.11
C MET A 46 2.58 1.38 0.70
N MET A 47 3.09 2.54 0.27
CA MET A 47 2.66 3.83 0.80
C MET A 47 1.43 4.39 0.07
N TRP A 48 1.43 4.40 -1.26
CA TRP A 48 0.40 5.05 -2.08
C TRP A 48 -0.41 4.11 -3.00
N GLY A 49 -0.26 2.80 -2.85
CA GLY A 49 -0.99 1.83 -3.67
C GLY A 49 -0.54 1.89 -5.13
N LEU A 50 -1.48 1.86 -6.07
CA LEU A 50 -1.20 1.91 -7.51
C LEU A 50 -0.39 3.14 -7.93
N ARG A 51 -0.73 4.33 -7.40
CA ARG A 51 0.00 5.56 -7.73
C ARG A 51 1.46 5.47 -7.30
N GLY A 52 1.70 4.88 -6.13
CA GLY A 52 3.04 4.62 -5.63
C GLY A 52 3.81 3.64 -6.51
N GLY A 53 3.19 2.52 -6.89
CA GLY A 53 3.81 1.53 -7.77
C GLY A 53 4.23 2.10 -9.12
N ILE A 54 3.40 2.97 -9.72
CA ILE A 54 3.76 3.67 -10.97
C ILE A 54 4.95 4.61 -10.77
N ILE A 55 4.93 5.45 -9.72
CA ILE A 55 6.02 6.38 -9.43
C ILE A 55 7.34 5.64 -9.18
N GLY A 56 7.29 4.57 -8.37
CA GLY A 56 8.46 3.73 -8.08
C GLY A 56 9.00 3.04 -9.33
N ALA A 57 8.11 2.59 -10.23
CA ALA A 57 8.51 1.97 -11.50
C ALA A 57 9.21 2.98 -12.42
N VAL A 58 8.64 4.18 -12.59
CA VAL A 58 9.25 5.26 -13.38
C VAL A 58 10.63 5.62 -12.84
N TYR A 59 10.78 5.77 -11.52
CA TYR A 59 12.06 6.07 -10.91
C TYR A 59 13.10 4.96 -11.14
N SER A 60 12.68 3.69 -11.04
CA SER A 60 13.55 2.54 -11.29
C SER A 60 13.99 2.44 -12.75
N ILE A 61 13.13 2.84 -13.70
CA ILE A 61 13.46 2.92 -15.13
C ILE A 61 14.48 4.02 -15.39
N ILE A 62 14.30 5.20 -14.80
CA ILE A 62 15.26 6.31 -14.92
C ILE A 62 16.63 5.87 -14.39
N ASN A 63 16.65 5.19 -13.24
CA ASN A 63 17.89 4.71 -12.64
C ASN A 63 18.56 3.61 -13.49
N LEU A 64 17.77 2.73 -14.11
CA LEU A 64 18.26 1.73 -15.06
C LEU A 64 18.88 2.40 -16.30
N GLY A 65 18.22 3.42 -16.85
CA GLY A 65 18.73 4.19 -17.99
C GLY A 65 20.03 4.94 -17.67
N TYR A 66 20.10 5.57 -16.49
CA TYR A 66 21.32 6.22 -16.00
C TYR A 66 22.48 5.21 -15.85
N TYR A 67 22.18 4.00 -15.40
CA TYR A 67 23.18 2.96 -15.25
C TYR A 67 23.73 2.47 -16.59
N ILE A 68 22.86 2.18 -17.56
CA ILE A 68 23.27 1.74 -18.89
C ILE A 68 24.11 2.82 -19.59
N ALA A 69 23.72 4.09 -19.45
CA ALA A 69 24.49 5.21 -19.99
C ALA A 69 25.92 5.32 -19.41
N ASN A 70 26.10 5.00 -18.12
CA ASN A 70 27.39 5.04 -17.44
C ASN A 70 28.18 3.71 -17.49
N SER A 71 27.60 2.65 -18.05
CA SER A 71 28.26 1.34 -18.18
C SER A 71 27.92 0.66 -19.52
N PRO A 72 28.16 1.35 -20.66
CA PRO A 72 27.69 0.91 -21.98
C PRO A 72 28.36 -0.38 -22.49
N HIS A 73 29.48 -0.80 -21.89
CA HIS A 73 30.21 -2.01 -22.30
C HIS A 73 29.74 -3.29 -21.59
N GLN A 74 28.81 -3.19 -20.63
CA GLN A 74 28.39 -4.33 -19.80
C GLN A 74 26.95 -4.80 -20.08
N ILE A 75 26.13 -3.99 -20.75
CA ILE A 75 24.68 -4.23 -20.84
C ILE A 75 24.18 -3.92 -22.25
N ASP A 76 23.53 -4.91 -22.85
CA ASP A 76 22.90 -4.80 -24.17
C ASP A 76 21.59 -3.98 -24.08
N ASN A 77 21.27 -3.22 -25.13
CA ASN A 77 20.08 -2.35 -25.16
C ASN A 77 18.76 -3.14 -25.04
N SER A 78 18.78 -4.42 -25.38
CA SER A 78 17.67 -5.37 -25.20
C SER A 78 17.25 -5.51 -23.72
N PHE A 79 18.22 -5.43 -22.79
CA PHE A 79 17.95 -5.46 -21.34
C PHE A 79 17.23 -4.22 -20.84
N LEU A 80 17.41 -3.06 -21.49
CA LEU A 80 16.71 -1.84 -21.13
C LEU A 80 15.20 -2.03 -21.37
N VAL A 81 14.83 -2.52 -22.54
CA VAL A 81 13.42 -2.75 -22.91
C VAL A 81 12.79 -3.77 -21.97
N LEU A 82 13.45 -4.91 -21.76
CA LEU A 82 12.96 -5.96 -20.85
C LEU A 82 12.80 -5.44 -19.41
N GLY A 83 13.81 -4.77 -18.86
CA GLY A 83 13.76 -4.20 -17.51
C GLY A 83 12.67 -3.15 -17.34
N THR A 84 12.43 -2.34 -18.37
CA THR A 84 11.38 -1.32 -18.36
C THR A 84 9.99 -1.93 -18.27
N VAL A 85 9.72 -2.93 -19.11
CA VAL A 85 8.44 -3.66 -19.09
C VAL A 85 8.25 -4.39 -17.76
N LEU A 86 9.30 -5.02 -17.26
CA LEU A 86 9.26 -5.77 -16.00
C LEU A 86 8.94 -4.86 -14.81
N TYR A 87 9.62 -3.72 -14.69
CA TYR A 87 9.38 -2.78 -13.59
C TYR A 87 7.99 -2.16 -13.64
N LEU A 88 7.48 -1.82 -14.82
CA LEU A 88 6.10 -1.35 -14.96
C LEU A 88 5.09 -2.43 -14.56
N PHE A 89 5.29 -3.66 -15.02
CA PHE A 89 4.42 -4.77 -14.68
C PHE A 89 4.39 -5.02 -13.17
N ILE A 90 5.55 -5.05 -12.52
CA ILE A 90 5.69 -5.23 -11.07
C ILE A 90 4.98 -4.09 -10.32
N GLY A 91 5.23 -2.83 -10.69
CA GLY A 91 4.62 -1.68 -10.03
C GLY A 91 3.10 -1.64 -10.16
N ILE A 92 2.57 -1.95 -11.34
CA ILE A 92 1.12 -1.99 -11.58
C ILE A 92 0.48 -3.17 -10.85
N ALA A 93 1.07 -4.37 -10.93
CA ALA A 93 0.52 -5.58 -10.33
C ALA A 93 0.47 -5.46 -8.80
N LEU A 94 1.58 -5.10 -8.16
CA LEU A 94 1.64 -4.88 -6.70
C LEU A 94 0.71 -3.74 -6.27
N GLY A 95 0.66 -2.66 -7.06
CA GLY A 95 -0.18 -1.51 -6.79
C GLY A 95 -1.66 -1.82 -6.78
N ARG A 96 -2.13 -2.51 -7.83
CA ARG A 96 -3.52 -2.97 -7.92
C ARG A 96 -3.86 -3.94 -6.79
N LEU A 97 -2.98 -4.89 -6.49
CA LEU A 97 -3.22 -5.89 -5.47
C LEU A 97 -3.37 -5.25 -4.07
N LEU A 98 -2.50 -4.30 -3.73
CA LEU A 98 -2.60 -3.57 -2.47
C LEU A 98 -3.85 -2.70 -2.39
N ASP A 99 -4.27 -2.06 -3.47
CA ASP A 99 -5.50 -1.26 -3.49
C ASP A 99 -6.76 -2.13 -3.31
N VAL A 100 -6.80 -3.30 -3.93
CA VAL A 100 -7.89 -4.27 -3.73
C VAL A 100 -7.94 -4.74 -2.28
N VAL A 101 -6.80 -5.12 -1.69
CA VAL A 101 -6.73 -5.56 -0.28
C VAL A 101 -7.18 -4.44 0.67
N ARG A 102 -6.79 -3.18 0.41
CA ARG A 102 -7.24 -2.03 1.19
C ARG A 102 -8.74 -1.79 1.08
N SER A 103 -9.30 -1.90 -0.13
CA SER A 103 -10.73 -1.77 -0.36
C SER A 103 -11.52 -2.88 0.34
N GLN A 104 -11.05 -4.12 0.28
CA GLN A 104 -11.67 -5.24 1.00
C GLN A 104 -11.63 -5.01 2.51
N LYS A 105 -10.48 -4.56 3.05
CA LYS A 105 -10.34 -4.25 4.47
C LYS A 105 -11.30 -3.15 4.93
N ALA A 106 -11.46 -2.10 4.13
CA ALA A 106 -12.39 -1.00 4.43
C ALA A 106 -13.85 -1.45 4.36
N ASN A 107 -14.22 -2.27 3.39
CA ASN A 107 -15.57 -2.85 3.33
C ASN A 107 -15.85 -3.75 4.54
N LEU A 108 -14.86 -4.56 4.96
CA LEU A 108 -15.00 -5.41 6.13
C LEU A 108 -15.19 -4.61 7.42
N SER A 109 -14.45 -3.51 7.59
CA SER A 109 -14.61 -2.65 8.77
C SER A 109 -15.97 -1.96 8.80
N ASN A 110 -16.45 -1.48 7.66
CA ASN A 110 -17.77 -0.86 7.57
C ASN A 110 -18.90 -1.87 7.82
N LEU A 111 -18.73 -3.11 7.34
CA LEU A 111 -19.65 -4.22 7.64
C LEU A 111 -19.68 -4.53 9.14
N LEU A 112 -18.51 -4.59 9.80
CA LEU A 112 -18.42 -4.79 11.23
C LEU A 112 -19.15 -3.69 12.02
N GLU A 113 -18.90 -2.43 11.68
CA GLU A 113 -19.54 -1.27 12.31
C GLU A 113 -21.07 -1.28 12.09
N SER A 114 -21.52 -1.67 10.89
CA SER A 114 -22.95 -1.83 10.61
C SER A 114 -23.61 -2.96 11.40
N LEU A 115 -22.86 -4.02 11.72
CA LEU A 115 -23.36 -5.15 12.52
C LEU A 115 -23.45 -4.76 14.00
N GLU A 116 -22.42 -4.09 14.55
CA GLU A 116 -22.47 -3.56 15.93
C GLU A 116 -23.65 -2.58 16.10
N GLN A 117 -23.87 -1.70 15.12
CA GLN A 117 -24.98 -0.76 15.16
C GLN A 117 -26.35 -1.46 15.09
N LYS A 118 -26.43 -2.60 14.38
CA LYS A 118 -27.67 -3.39 14.29
C LYS A 118 -27.93 -4.16 15.58
N GLU A 119 -26.89 -4.71 16.21
CA GLU A 119 -26.97 -5.40 17.50
C GLU A 119 -27.42 -4.44 18.61
N THR A 120 -26.86 -3.24 18.69
CA THR A 120 -27.30 -2.21 19.64
C THR A 120 -28.76 -1.82 19.45
N ASN A 121 -29.22 -1.70 18.20
CA ASN A 121 -30.61 -1.37 17.89
C ASN A 121 -31.57 -2.52 18.27
N TYR A 122 -31.16 -3.78 18.08
CA TYR A 122 -31.92 -4.94 18.53
C TYR A 122 -32.00 -5.04 20.05
N HIS A 123 -30.90 -4.75 20.78
CA HIS A 123 -30.93 -4.69 22.24
C HIS A 123 -31.85 -3.57 22.74
N GLN A 124 -31.81 -2.38 22.15
CA GLN A 124 -32.72 -1.30 22.51
C GLN A 124 -34.19 -1.65 22.28
N LEU A 125 -34.50 -2.30 21.15
CA LEU A 125 -35.86 -2.78 20.87
C LEU A 125 -36.30 -3.86 21.86
N PHE A 126 -35.40 -4.76 22.25
CA PHE A 126 -35.69 -5.80 23.22
C PHE A 126 -35.95 -5.22 24.62
N ASP A 127 -35.10 -4.30 25.10
CA ASP A 127 -35.30 -3.62 26.38
C ASP A 127 -36.61 -2.81 26.39
N THR A 128 -36.93 -2.14 25.28
CA THR A 128 -38.20 -1.39 25.16
C THR A 128 -39.41 -2.31 25.20
N ILE A 129 -39.34 -3.49 24.56
CA ILE A 129 -40.42 -4.47 24.59
C ILE A 129 -40.57 -5.07 25.99
N VAL A 130 -39.46 -5.37 26.68
CA VAL A 130 -39.46 -5.89 28.05
C VAL A 130 -40.06 -4.86 29.01
N ASP A 131 -39.69 -3.59 28.90
CA ASP A 131 -40.26 -2.50 29.72
C ASP A 131 -41.77 -2.33 29.45
N CYS A 132 -42.20 -2.41 28.18
CA CYS A 132 -43.63 -2.38 27.85
C CYS A 132 -44.39 -3.57 28.44
N LEU A 133 -43.80 -4.78 28.39
CA LEU A 133 -44.44 -5.98 28.93
C LEU A 133 -44.58 -5.92 30.45
N PHE A 134 -43.57 -5.39 31.15
CA PHE A 134 -43.62 -5.17 32.59
C PHE A 134 -44.65 -4.12 33.00
N VAL A 135 -44.84 -3.07 32.20
CA VAL A 135 -45.89 -2.05 32.44
C VAL A 135 -47.30 -2.64 32.27
N PHE A 136 -47.51 -3.57 31.34
CA PHE A 136 -48.80 -4.25 31.19
C PHE A 136 -49.10 -5.21 32.35
N ASP A 137 -48.10 -5.92 32.87
CA ASP A 137 -48.27 -6.87 33.99
C ASP A 137 -48.64 -6.15 35.32
N ILE A 138 -48.28 -4.87 35.48
CA ILE A 138 -48.61 -4.06 36.67
C ILE A 138 -50.00 -3.42 36.57
N ASN A 139 -50.53 -3.22 35.35
CA ASN A 139 -51.82 -2.54 35.11
C ASN A 139 -53.03 -3.49 35.08
N ASP A 140 -52.80 -4.81 35.10
CA ASP A 140 -53.85 -5.85 35.14
C ASP A 140 -54.09 -6.42 36.57
N ILE A 141 -53.60 -5.74 37.62
CA ILE A 141 -53.93 -5.98 39.05
C ILE A 141 -54.84 -4.86 39.56
#